data_AF-A0A7S3GE47-F1
#
_entry.id   AF-A0A7S3GE47-F1
#
_cell.length_a   1.000
_cell.length_b   1.000
_cell.length_c   1.000
_cell.angle_alpha   90.00
_cell.angle_beta   90.00
_cell.angle_gamma   90.00
#
_symmetry.space_group_name_H-M   'P 1'
#
loop_
_entity.id
_entity.type
_entity.pdbx_description
1 polymer ?
#
loop_
_entity_poly.entity_id
_entity_poly.type
_entity_poly.pdbx_seq_one_letter_code
_entity_poly.pdbx_strand_id
1 'polypeptide(L)'
;MNSIMAPVAIQEPGNYHAKGPIPESRVAPVAGHGPMQANFSPYMDNGGTIAAIAGENFVVLAADTRLSLGYAILSRDNSKMSALTPKCYIASSGMNADITTLHKVLKMRAVQYQQKHGKDMSCHAAANLLSRTLYYKRFFPYYTFNLLVGVDNEGSYRLFFRLFAGLKFVGVKEKELSISTTRLATLSRCRTPLLGLGVR
;
A
#
# COMPACT_ATOMS: atom_id res chain seq x y z
N MET A 1 37.10 17.31 24.12
CA MET A 1 36.51 16.39 23.12
C MET A 1 35.15 15.99 23.66
N ASN A 2 33.99 16.47 23.22
CA ASN A 2 33.59 17.08 21.96
C ASN A 2 32.49 18.12 22.20
N SER A 3 32.54 19.15 21.38
CA SER A 3 31.46 20.10 21.07
C SER A 3 30.18 19.32 20.68
N ILE A 4 29.08 19.60 21.37
CA ILE A 4 27.74 19.24 20.91
C ILE A 4 27.21 20.46 20.17
N MET A 5 27.17 20.36 18.84
CA MET A 5 26.51 21.30 17.95
C MET A 5 25.04 21.48 18.33
N ALA A 6 24.61 22.73 18.39
CA ALA A 6 23.21 23.11 18.43
C ALA A 6 22.52 22.74 17.10
N PRO A 7 21.28 22.20 17.10
CA PRO A 7 20.52 22.09 15.88
C PRO A 7 20.00 23.48 15.46
N VAL A 8 20.42 23.86 14.25
CA VAL A 8 20.04 25.03 13.48
C VAL A 8 18.52 25.17 13.38
N ALA A 9 18.00 26.35 13.73
CA ALA A 9 16.61 26.73 13.55
C ALA A 9 16.25 26.72 12.06
N ILE A 10 15.32 25.85 11.66
CA ILE A 10 14.67 25.92 10.36
C ILE A 10 13.57 26.99 10.45
N GLN A 11 13.68 27.95 9.56
CA GLN A 11 12.87 29.16 9.45
C GLN A 11 11.48 28.83 8.88
N GLU A 12 10.42 29.15 9.63
CA GLU A 12 9.04 29.11 9.12
C GLU A 12 8.82 30.25 8.10
N PRO A 13 8.17 30.00 6.94
CA PRO A 13 8.03 30.99 5.87
C PRO A 13 7.02 32.10 6.20
N GLY A 14 7.35 33.30 5.73
CA GLY A 14 6.75 34.58 6.12
C GLY A 14 5.25 34.75 5.85
N ASN A 15 4.62 35.52 6.73
CA ASN A 15 3.29 36.08 6.54
C ASN A 15 3.44 37.56 6.13
N TYR A 16 3.01 37.90 4.91
CA TYR A 16 3.11 39.23 4.32
C TYR A 16 1.80 40.01 4.50
N HIS A 17 1.89 41.19 5.15
CA HIS A 17 0.88 42.26 5.27
C HIS A 17 -0.38 41.97 6.13
N ALA A 18 -0.90 42.86 6.97
CA ALA A 18 -0.52 44.16 7.54
C ALA A 18 -1.56 44.51 8.64
N LYS A 19 -1.26 45.54 9.46
CA LYS A 19 -2.15 46.45 10.21
C LYS A 19 -2.03 46.41 11.75
N GLY A 20 -1.20 47.33 12.27
CA GLY A 20 -1.36 48.09 13.53
C GLY A 20 -1.33 47.33 14.87
N PRO A 21 -0.91 47.99 15.98
CA PRO A 21 -1.08 47.42 17.31
C PRO A 21 -2.57 47.32 17.64
N ILE A 22 -3.02 46.13 18.04
CA ILE A 22 -4.39 45.87 18.45
C ILE A 22 -4.51 46.34 19.92
N PRO A 23 -5.53 47.15 20.30
CA PRO A 23 -5.66 47.62 21.68
C PRO A 23 -5.91 46.45 22.65
N GLU A 24 -5.21 46.47 23.79
CA GLU A 24 -5.10 45.44 24.83
C GLU A 24 -6.46 44.86 25.31
N SER A 25 -7.56 45.61 25.15
CA SER A 25 -8.90 45.22 25.61
C SER A 25 -9.61 44.16 24.78
N ARG A 26 -9.01 43.63 23.70
CA ARG A 26 -9.58 42.55 22.87
C ARG A 26 -8.84 41.22 22.95
N VAL A 27 -7.86 41.09 23.85
CA VAL A 27 -7.17 39.80 24.04
C VAL A 27 -8.07 38.89 24.86
N ALA A 28 -8.82 38.02 24.18
CA ALA A 28 -9.47 36.89 24.84
C ALA A 28 -8.38 36.07 25.56
N PRO A 29 -8.62 35.57 26.79
CA PRO A 29 -7.61 34.79 27.50
C PRO A 29 -7.23 33.60 26.62
N VAL A 30 -5.95 33.50 26.26
CA VAL A 30 -5.42 32.33 25.56
C VAL A 30 -5.63 31.16 26.51
N ALA A 31 -6.69 30.39 26.27
CA ALA A 31 -6.98 29.18 27.02
C ALA A 31 -5.72 28.31 26.97
N GLY A 32 -5.10 28.12 28.14
CA GLY A 32 -3.93 27.27 28.28
C GLY A 32 -4.21 25.95 27.58
N HIS A 33 -3.29 25.53 26.72
CA HIS A 33 -3.40 24.26 26.04
C HIS A 33 -3.46 23.19 27.15
N GLY A 34 -4.65 22.59 27.33
CA GLY A 34 -4.85 21.52 28.31
C GLY A 34 -3.83 20.39 28.05
N PRO A 35 -3.62 19.48 29.02
CA PRO A 35 -2.64 18.42 28.86
C PRO A 35 -2.88 17.68 27.53
N MET A 36 -1.89 17.74 26.63
CA MET A 36 -1.94 17.05 25.35
C MET A 36 -2.12 15.56 25.62
N GLN A 37 -3.33 15.04 25.44
CA GLN A 37 -3.59 13.61 25.47
C GLN A 37 -2.94 12.99 24.22
N ALA A 38 -1.77 12.38 24.39
CA ALA A 38 -1.14 11.60 23.33
C ALA A 38 -1.91 10.29 23.16
N ASN A 39 -2.95 10.30 22.32
CA ASN A 39 -3.63 9.06 21.92
C ASN A 39 -2.69 8.25 21.02
N PHE A 40 -2.36 7.03 21.46
CA PHE A 40 -1.58 6.09 20.66
C PHE A 40 -2.46 5.48 19.57
N SER A 41 -2.12 5.74 18.30
CA SER A 41 -2.70 5.04 17.15
C SER A 41 -1.76 3.91 16.71
N PRO A 42 -2.20 2.64 16.64
CA PRO A 42 -1.34 1.53 16.24
C PRO A 42 -1.03 1.51 14.74
N TYR A 43 -1.82 2.21 13.90
CA TYR A 43 -1.65 2.22 12.46
C TYR A 43 -1.05 3.54 11.97
N MET A 44 -0.19 3.42 10.95
CA MET A 44 0.38 4.54 10.22
C MET A 44 0.21 4.31 8.72
N ASP A 45 -0.30 5.30 8.00
CA ASP A 45 -0.38 5.24 6.54
C ASP A 45 0.94 5.74 5.94
N ASN A 46 1.67 4.82 5.29
CA ASN A 46 2.89 5.14 4.56
C ASN A 46 2.65 5.39 3.07
N GLY A 47 1.38 5.31 2.64
CA GLY A 47 0.94 5.43 1.26
C GLY A 47 1.50 4.32 0.37
N GLY A 48 1.84 4.71 -0.85
CA GLY A 48 2.29 3.79 -1.88
C GLY A 48 1.18 3.39 -2.84
N THR A 49 1.56 3.22 -4.10
CA THR A 49 0.67 2.80 -5.18
C THR A 49 1.25 1.56 -5.82
N ILE A 50 0.41 0.55 -5.93
CA ILE A 50 0.72 -0.69 -6.63
C ILE A 50 -0.30 -0.86 -7.76
N ALA A 51 0.18 -1.29 -8.92
CA ALA A 51 -0.62 -1.52 -10.10
C ALA A 51 -0.15 -2.78 -10.80
N ALA A 52 -1.08 -3.48 -11.45
CA ALA A 52 -0.76 -4.66 -12.20
C ALA A 52 -1.69 -4.85 -13.38
N ILE A 53 -1.16 -5.44 -14.45
CA ILE A 53 -1.85 -5.71 -15.71
C ILE A 53 -1.57 -7.15 -16.10
N ALA A 54 -2.63 -7.93 -16.32
CA ALA A 54 -2.55 -9.25 -16.92
C ALA A 54 -2.85 -9.15 -18.42
N GLY A 55 -1.87 -9.51 -19.24
CA GLY A 55 -2.04 -9.77 -20.67
C GLY A 55 -2.30 -11.25 -20.93
N GLU A 56 -2.47 -11.59 -22.21
CA GLU A 56 -2.69 -12.99 -22.62
C GLU A 56 -1.48 -13.88 -22.34
N ASN A 57 -0.28 -13.32 -22.55
CA ASN A 57 1.00 -14.05 -22.46
C ASN A 57 1.98 -13.42 -21.45
N PHE A 58 1.54 -12.47 -20.64
CA PHE A 58 2.40 -11.82 -19.66
C PHE A 58 1.61 -11.24 -18.50
N VAL A 59 2.30 -10.95 -17.41
CA VAL A 59 1.74 -10.16 -16.31
C VAL A 59 2.79 -9.16 -15.82
N VAL A 60 2.40 -7.90 -15.72
CA VAL A 60 3.26 -6.82 -15.22
C VAL A 60 2.77 -6.41 -13.85
N LEU A 61 3.71 -6.31 -12.92
CA LEU A 61 3.49 -5.79 -11.57
C LEU A 61 4.42 -4.59 -11.37
N ALA A 62 3.86 -3.46 -10.97
CA ALA A 62 4.58 -2.23 -10.71
C ALA A 62 4.21 -1.68 -9.34
N ALA A 63 5.21 -1.12 -8.65
CA ALA A 63 5.04 -0.44 -7.37
C ALA A 63 5.97 0.76 -7.30
N ASP A 64 5.52 1.81 -6.61
CA ASP A 64 6.39 2.94 -6.28
C ASP A 64 7.37 2.58 -5.15
N THR A 65 8.55 3.18 -5.15
CA THR A 65 9.62 2.90 -4.18
C THR A 65 9.65 3.88 -3.00
N ARG A 66 8.80 4.92 -3.02
CA ARG A 66 8.79 5.96 -1.99
C ARG A 66 8.13 5.43 -0.71
N LEU A 67 8.76 5.69 0.43
CA LEU A 67 8.21 5.50 1.77
C LEU A 67 8.10 6.86 2.46
N SER A 68 6.88 7.27 2.78
CA SER A 68 6.61 8.56 3.41
C SER A 68 5.95 8.37 4.77
N LEU A 69 6.07 9.38 5.64
CA LEU A 69 5.36 9.49 6.90
C LEU A 69 4.91 10.94 7.06
N GLY A 70 3.61 11.19 6.93
CA GLY A 70 3.08 12.57 6.89
C GLY A 70 3.75 13.37 5.76
N TYR A 71 4.38 14.50 6.11
CA TYR A 71 5.12 15.35 5.16
C TYR A 71 6.60 14.99 5.01
N ALA A 72 7.09 13.98 5.72
CA ALA A 72 8.48 13.52 5.64
C ALA A 72 8.64 12.32 4.68
N ILE A 73 9.72 12.33 3.90
CA ILE A 73 10.13 11.17 3.08
C ILE A 73 11.19 10.40 3.86
N LEU A 74 10.86 9.18 4.28
CA LEU A 74 11.77 8.31 5.03
C LEU A 74 12.79 7.65 4.11
N SER A 75 12.32 7.10 2.99
CA SER A 75 13.17 6.47 1.97
C SER A 75 12.59 6.68 0.58
N ARG A 76 13.48 6.77 -0.41
CA ARG A 76 13.14 6.79 -1.84
C ARG A 76 13.31 5.42 -2.50
N ASP A 77 13.92 4.48 -1.80
CA ASP A 77 14.24 3.15 -2.30
C ASP A 77 13.78 2.08 -1.30
N ASN A 78 12.47 1.84 -1.28
CA ASN A 78 11.83 0.79 -0.50
C ASN A 78 10.96 -0.08 -1.42
N SER A 79 11.36 -1.32 -1.61
CA SER A 79 10.61 -2.26 -2.44
C SER A 79 9.33 -2.72 -1.74
N LYS A 80 8.19 -2.43 -2.37
CA LYS A 80 6.87 -2.90 -1.91
C LYS A 80 6.49 -4.27 -2.49
N MET A 81 7.35 -4.80 -3.35
CA MET A 81 7.16 -6.06 -4.06
C MET A 81 8.09 -7.11 -3.47
N SER A 82 7.58 -8.32 -3.33
CA SER A 82 8.37 -9.47 -2.90
C SER A 82 7.99 -10.71 -3.70
N ALA A 83 8.98 -11.51 -4.08
CA ALA A 83 8.75 -12.86 -4.58
C ALA A 83 8.27 -13.77 -3.42
N LEU A 84 7.21 -14.54 -3.65
CA LEU A 84 6.75 -15.59 -2.73
C LEU A 84 7.25 -16.96 -3.15
N THR A 85 7.23 -17.22 -4.45
CA THR A 85 7.57 -18.49 -5.11
C THR A 85 8.11 -18.13 -6.49
N PRO A 86 8.90 -18.99 -7.19
CA PRO A 86 9.45 -18.64 -8.50
C PRO A 86 8.41 -18.15 -9.53
N LYS A 87 7.16 -18.60 -9.40
CA LYS A 87 6.05 -18.27 -10.29
C LYS A 87 5.10 -17.18 -9.77
N CYS A 88 5.30 -16.70 -8.54
CA CYS A 88 4.33 -15.84 -7.83
C CYS A 88 5.00 -14.67 -7.10
N TYR A 89 4.46 -13.48 -7.33
CA TYR A 89 4.87 -12.23 -6.73
C TYR A 89 3.72 -11.59 -5.97
N ILE A 90 4.05 -10.88 -4.90
CA ILE A 90 3.11 -10.08 -4.13
C ILE A 90 3.60 -8.64 -4.08
N ALA A 91 2.69 -7.69 -4.29
CA ALA A 91 2.90 -6.29 -3.96
C ALA A 91 1.87 -5.86 -2.93
N SER A 92 2.28 -5.00 -2.01
CA SER A 92 1.39 -4.50 -0.97
C SER A 92 1.55 -2.99 -0.79
N SER A 93 0.45 -2.29 -0.54
CA SER A 93 0.39 -0.86 -0.19
C SER A 93 -0.25 -0.68 1.18
N GLY A 94 0.01 0.43 1.87
CA GLY A 94 -0.48 0.74 3.23
C GLY A 94 0.64 0.88 4.24
N MET A 95 0.48 0.27 5.43
CA MET A 95 1.46 0.36 6.51
C MET A 95 2.68 -0.53 6.24
N ASN A 96 3.87 0.06 6.15
CA ASN A 96 5.09 -0.67 5.75
C ASN A 96 5.49 -1.79 6.73
N ALA A 97 5.20 -1.61 8.02
CA ALA A 97 5.45 -2.64 9.04
C ALA A 97 4.57 -3.89 8.83
N ASP A 98 3.28 -3.69 8.54
CA ASP A 98 2.36 -4.78 8.25
C ASP A 98 2.70 -5.47 6.94
N ILE A 99 3.09 -4.70 5.90
CA ILE A 99 3.55 -5.24 4.61
C ILE A 99 4.72 -6.20 4.82
N THR A 100 5.75 -5.73 5.51
CA THR A 100 6.97 -6.52 5.76
C THR A 100 6.66 -7.78 6.55
N THR A 101 5.79 -7.67 7.57
CA THR A 101 5.38 -8.80 8.40
C THR A 101 4.57 -9.81 7.61
N LEU A 102 3.60 -9.36 6.83
CA LEU A 102 2.76 -10.20 5.99
C LEU A 102 3.59 -10.96 4.94
N HIS A 103 4.52 -10.28 4.28
CA HIS A 103 5.41 -10.91 3.29
C HIS A 103 6.28 -12.00 3.94
N LYS A 104 6.84 -11.74 5.13
CA LYS A 104 7.60 -12.75 5.89
C LYS A 104 6.73 -13.96 6.24
N VAL A 105 5.52 -13.74 6.77
CA VAL A 105 4.60 -14.83 7.12
C VAL A 105 4.23 -15.67 5.91
N LEU A 106 3.96 -15.05 4.76
CA LEU A 106 3.61 -15.77 3.54
C LEU A 106 4.79 -16.58 2.99
N LYS A 107 6.01 -16.01 2.98
CA LYS A 107 7.23 -16.76 2.60
C LYS A 107 7.44 -17.99 3.48
N MET A 108 7.33 -17.82 4.80
CA MET A 108 7.47 -18.95 5.73
C MET A 108 6.45 -20.05 5.45
N ARG A 109 5.19 -19.68 5.19
CA ARG A 109 4.14 -20.64 4.85
C ARG A 109 4.34 -21.30 3.48
N ALA A 110 4.93 -20.59 2.52
CA ALA A 110 5.30 -21.15 1.21
C ALA A 110 6.40 -22.22 1.36
N VAL A 111 7.45 -21.93 2.15
CA VAL A 111 8.50 -22.92 2.46
C VAL A 111 7.94 -24.14 3.20
N GLN A 112 7.06 -23.93 4.19
CA GLN A 112 6.40 -25.03 4.89
C GLN A 112 5.54 -25.89 3.95
N TYR A 113 4.88 -25.28 2.97
CA TYR A 113 4.10 -26.01 1.98
C TYR A 113 5.01 -26.88 1.10
N GLN A 114 6.14 -26.32 0.66
CA GLN A 114 7.13 -27.03 -0.15
C GLN A 114 7.70 -28.24 0.61
N GLN A 115 8.03 -28.07 1.90
CA GLN A 115 8.52 -29.16 2.75
C GLN A 115 7.48 -30.28 2.97
N LYS A 116 6.19 -29.93 3.11
CA LYS A 116 5.12 -30.90 3.38
C LYS A 116 4.68 -31.69 2.15
N HIS A 117 4.72 -31.06 0.98
CA HIS A 117 4.15 -31.64 -0.25
C HIS A 117 5.20 -31.94 -1.33
N GLY A 118 6.46 -31.57 -1.11
CA GLY A 118 7.53 -31.75 -2.09
C GLY A 118 7.33 -30.94 -3.38
N LYS A 119 6.45 -29.94 -3.38
CA LYS A 119 6.11 -29.14 -4.56
C LYS A 119 5.94 -27.67 -4.23
N ASP A 120 6.26 -26.82 -5.20
CA ASP A 120 6.06 -25.38 -5.08
C ASP A 120 4.57 -25.02 -5.04
N MET A 121 4.25 -23.95 -4.32
CA MET A 121 2.89 -23.47 -4.17
C MET A 121 2.38 -22.87 -5.49
N SER A 122 1.19 -23.29 -5.95
CA SER A 122 0.54 -22.64 -7.09
C SER A 122 0.05 -21.24 -6.74
N CYS A 123 -0.09 -20.38 -7.75
CA CYS A 123 -0.57 -19.01 -7.56
C CYS A 123 -1.96 -18.97 -6.89
N HIS A 124 -2.85 -19.88 -7.30
CA HIS A 124 -4.17 -20.01 -6.70
C HIS A 124 -4.12 -20.46 -5.22
N ALA A 125 -3.20 -21.38 -4.87
CA ALA A 125 -2.99 -21.78 -3.49
C ALA A 125 -2.45 -20.61 -2.64
N ALA A 126 -1.53 -19.82 -3.19
CA ALA A 126 -1.00 -18.62 -2.53
C ALA A 126 -2.09 -17.55 -2.32
N ALA A 127 -2.99 -17.34 -3.29
CA ALA A 127 -4.13 -16.43 -3.16
C ALA A 127 -5.09 -16.86 -2.03
N ASN A 128 -5.34 -18.17 -1.90
CA ASN A 128 -6.16 -18.69 -0.80
C ASN A 128 -5.45 -18.63 0.55
N LEU A 129 -4.13 -18.83 0.57
CA LEU A 129 -3.30 -18.63 1.76
C LEU A 129 -3.36 -17.18 2.24
N LEU A 130 -3.16 -16.22 1.34
CA LEU A 130 -3.30 -14.79 1.61
C LEU A 130 -4.68 -14.48 2.19
N SER A 131 -5.72 -15.00 1.56
CA SER A 131 -7.12 -14.84 1.96
C SER A 131 -7.39 -15.28 3.40
N ARG A 132 -6.88 -16.45 3.79
CA ARG A 132 -7.01 -17.00 5.15
C ARG A 132 -6.17 -16.23 6.16
N THR A 133 -4.98 -15.80 5.76
CA THR A 133 -4.07 -15.03 6.61
C THR A 133 -4.67 -13.68 7.00
N LEU A 134 -5.23 -12.96 6.03
CA LEU A 134 -5.89 -11.68 6.28
C LEU A 134 -7.17 -11.85 7.11
N TYR A 135 -7.95 -12.90 6.85
CA TYR A 135 -9.18 -13.15 7.60
C TYR A 135 -8.94 -13.57 9.06
N TYR A 136 -7.87 -14.33 9.31
CA TYR A 136 -7.50 -14.77 10.66
C TYR A 136 -7.29 -13.61 11.64
N LYS A 137 -6.85 -12.44 11.13
CA LYS A 137 -6.60 -11.23 11.90
C LYS A 137 -7.77 -10.23 11.84
N ARG A 138 -9.03 -10.69 11.82
CA ARG A 138 -10.20 -9.80 11.71
C ARG A 138 -10.32 -8.76 12.84
N PHE A 139 -9.99 -9.14 14.08
CA PHE A 139 -10.11 -8.26 15.25
C PHE A 139 -8.92 -7.31 15.45
N PHE A 140 -7.83 -7.54 14.72
CA PHE A 140 -6.68 -6.63 14.64
C PHE A 140 -6.04 -6.79 13.24
N PRO A 141 -6.62 -6.14 12.23
CA PRO A 141 -6.33 -6.43 10.82
C PRO A 141 -5.05 -5.77 10.33
N TYR A 142 -4.39 -6.42 9.37
CA TYR A 142 -3.28 -5.80 8.65
C TYR A 142 -3.79 -4.63 7.82
N TYR A 143 -3.22 -3.45 8.01
CA TYR A 143 -3.52 -2.26 7.20
C TYR A 143 -2.75 -2.32 5.88
N THR A 144 -3.13 -3.28 5.03
CA THR A 144 -2.46 -3.53 3.75
C THR A 144 -3.45 -3.85 2.63
N PHE A 145 -3.17 -3.31 1.44
CA PHE A 145 -3.84 -3.61 0.19
C PHE A 145 -2.91 -4.47 -0.65
N ASN A 146 -3.35 -5.66 -1.07
CA ASN A 146 -2.47 -6.66 -1.62
C ASN A 146 -2.86 -7.02 -3.06
N LEU A 147 -1.89 -6.96 -3.96
CA LEU A 147 -1.95 -7.52 -5.30
C LEU A 147 -1.06 -8.76 -5.35
N LEU A 148 -1.63 -9.89 -5.73
CA LEU A 148 -0.90 -11.12 -5.96
C LEU A 148 -0.97 -11.46 -7.44
N VAL A 149 0.20 -11.71 -8.01
CA VAL A 149 0.42 -11.91 -9.43
C VAL A 149 1.19 -13.20 -9.61
N GLY A 150 0.79 -14.02 -10.57
CA GLY A 150 1.57 -15.18 -10.91
C GLY A 150 1.06 -15.92 -12.14
N VAL A 151 1.89 -16.87 -12.55
CA VAL A 151 1.63 -17.74 -13.69
C VAL A 151 1.24 -19.11 -13.18
N ASP A 152 0.11 -19.63 -13.66
CA ASP A 152 -0.30 -21.00 -13.34
C ASP A 152 0.34 -22.02 -14.31
N ASN A 153 0.30 -23.30 -13.96
CA ASN A 153 0.88 -24.36 -14.80
C ASN A 153 0.20 -24.51 -16.17
N GLU A 154 -1.01 -23.98 -16.32
CA GLU A 154 -1.76 -23.94 -17.58
C GLU A 154 -1.31 -22.81 -18.52
N GLY A 155 -0.26 -22.06 -18.17
CA GLY A 155 0.20 -20.89 -18.93
C GLY A 155 -0.73 -19.67 -18.83
N SER A 156 -1.80 -19.77 -18.04
CA SER A 156 -2.72 -18.67 -17.78
C SER A 156 -2.12 -17.67 -16.79
N TYR A 157 -1.99 -16.41 -17.22
CA TYR A 157 -1.58 -15.28 -16.39
C TYR A 157 -2.79 -14.82 -15.57
N ARG A 158 -2.66 -14.85 -14.24
CA ARG A 158 -3.77 -14.51 -13.35
C ARG A 158 -3.37 -13.39 -12.40
N LEU A 159 -4.28 -12.44 -12.26
CA LEU A 159 -4.22 -11.39 -11.26
C LEU A 159 -5.21 -11.71 -10.15
N PHE A 160 -4.72 -11.75 -8.91
CA PHE A 160 -5.54 -11.87 -7.72
C PHE A 160 -5.48 -10.57 -6.93
N PHE A 161 -6.59 -9.85 -6.91
CA PHE A 161 -6.75 -8.67 -6.07
C PHE A 161 -7.41 -9.03 -4.74
N ARG A 162 -6.79 -8.62 -3.64
CA ARG A 162 -7.30 -8.89 -2.30
C ARG A 162 -7.30 -7.63 -1.45
N LEU A 163 -8.52 -7.18 -1.14
CA LEU A 163 -8.75 -6.08 -0.22
C LEU A 163 -8.74 -6.53 1.24
N PHE A 164 -8.60 -5.53 2.11
CA PHE A 164 -8.71 -5.61 3.56
C PHE A 164 -9.88 -6.52 4.00
N ALA A 165 -9.66 -7.26 5.08
CA ALA A 165 -10.58 -8.28 5.63
C ALA A 165 -10.90 -9.48 4.73
N GLY A 166 -10.22 -9.60 3.60
CA GLY A 166 -10.38 -10.77 2.76
C GLY A 166 -11.68 -10.78 1.95
N LEU A 167 -12.02 -9.65 1.33
CA LEU A 167 -13.02 -9.63 0.28
C LEU A 167 -12.42 -10.16 -1.03
N LYS A 168 -13.02 -11.19 -1.66
CA LYS A 168 -12.52 -11.74 -2.92
C LYS A 168 -13.11 -10.86 -4.03
N PHE A 169 -12.28 -10.11 -4.73
CA PHE A 169 -12.65 -9.70 -6.08
C PHE A 169 -12.27 -10.86 -7.00
N VAL A 170 -13.21 -11.78 -7.22
CA VAL A 170 -13.07 -12.82 -8.25
C VAL A 170 -13.43 -12.19 -9.58
N GLY A 171 -12.42 -12.03 -10.44
CA GLY A 171 -12.59 -11.94 -11.88
C GLY A 171 -12.99 -10.57 -12.43
N VAL A 172 -12.03 -9.90 -13.08
CA VAL A 172 -12.33 -9.17 -14.31
C VAL A 172 -11.55 -9.87 -15.42
N LYS A 173 -12.24 -10.78 -16.11
CA LYS A 173 -11.81 -11.29 -17.42
C LYS A 173 -12.18 -10.18 -18.40
N GLU A 174 -11.26 -9.24 -18.63
CA GLU A 174 -11.09 -8.39 -19.82
C GLU A 174 -10.31 -7.13 -19.41
N LYS A 175 -9.10 -6.98 -19.96
CA LYS A 175 -8.36 -5.74 -20.23
C LYS A 175 -8.58 -4.54 -19.27
N GLU A 176 -8.62 -4.73 -17.96
CA GLU A 176 -8.72 -3.62 -17.01
C GLU A 176 -7.60 -3.64 -15.98
N LEU A 177 -7.01 -2.46 -15.82
CA LEU A 177 -5.93 -2.11 -14.91
C LEU A 177 -6.45 -2.14 -13.46
N SER A 178 -5.96 -3.06 -12.63
CA SER A 178 -6.25 -3.00 -11.19
C SER A 178 -5.29 -2.04 -10.51
N ILE A 179 -5.76 -0.85 -10.16
CA ILE A 179 -5.01 0.13 -9.36
C ILE A 179 -5.46 0.03 -7.91
N SER A 180 -4.53 -0.28 -7.01
CA SER A 180 -4.76 -0.15 -5.57
C SER A 180 -4.17 1.17 -5.11
N THR A 181 -4.96 2.24 -5.15
CA THR A 181 -4.58 3.53 -4.55
C THR A 181 -5.38 3.77 -3.28
N THR A 182 -4.73 4.23 -2.22
CA THR A 182 -5.37 4.81 -1.02
C THR A 182 -6.05 6.17 -1.29
N ARG A 183 -5.92 6.71 -2.52
CA ARG A 183 -6.51 7.97 -3.01
C ARG A 183 -7.07 7.83 -4.44
N LEU A 184 -7.98 6.89 -4.68
CA LEU A 184 -8.83 6.91 -5.88
C LEU A 184 -10.24 6.42 -5.52
N ALA A 185 -10.99 7.28 -4.84
CA ALA A 185 -12.45 7.19 -4.80
C ALA A 185 -13.03 8.21 -5.79
N THR A 186 -12.81 8.02 -7.10
CA THR A 186 -13.57 8.66 -8.20
C THR A 186 -12.92 8.28 -9.53
N LEU A 187 -13.30 7.15 -10.12
CA LEU A 187 -13.23 6.87 -11.56
C LEU A 187 -13.81 5.46 -11.80
N SER A 188 -15.10 5.29 -11.54
CA SER A 188 -15.85 4.08 -11.95
C SER A 188 -17.08 4.40 -12.80
N ARG A 189 -17.17 5.61 -13.36
CA ARG A 189 -18.22 5.98 -14.32
C ARG A 189 -17.68 6.81 -15.48
N CYS A 190 -16.90 6.17 -16.34
CA CYS A 190 -16.79 6.59 -17.75
C CYS A 190 -16.89 5.34 -18.62
N ARG A 191 -18.12 4.83 -18.78
CA ARG A 191 -18.45 4.02 -19.97
C ARG A 191 -18.61 5.00 -21.13
N THR A 192 -17.68 4.98 -22.07
CA THR A 192 -17.92 5.47 -23.43
C THR A 192 -17.68 4.31 -24.40
N PRO A 193 -18.68 3.90 -25.20
CA PRO A 193 -18.48 2.91 -26.25
C PRO A 193 -18.17 3.62 -27.57
N LEU A 194 -16.91 3.71 -27.97
CA LEU A 194 -16.48 4.23 -29.28
C LEU A 194 -15.10 3.64 -29.56
N LEU A 195 -14.68 3.18 -30.73
CA LEU A 195 -15.27 2.92 -32.04
C LEU A 195 -14.20 2.05 -32.74
N GLY A 196 -14.59 1.21 -33.70
CA GLY A 196 -13.64 0.36 -34.42
C GLY A 196 -12.57 1.13 -35.19
N LEU A 197 -11.38 0.54 -35.28
CA LEU A 197 -10.48 0.67 -36.43
C LEU A 197 -9.65 -0.61 -36.50
N GLY A 198 -9.93 -1.40 -37.53
CA GLY A 198 -9.04 -2.47 -37.97
C GLY A 198 -7.97 -1.94 -38.91
N VAL A 199 -7.13 -2.90 -39.35
CA VAL A 199 -6.23 -2.84 -40.52
C VAL A 199 -4.92 -2.07 -40.19
N ARG A 200 -3.71 -2.65 -40.20
CA ARG A 200 -3.10 -3.82 -40.85
C ARG A 200 -2.12 -4.52 -39.90
#